data_AF-T1KRL7-F1
#
_entry.id   AF-T1KRL7-F1
#
_cell.length_a   1.000
_cell.length_b   1.000
_cell.length_c   1.000
_cell.angle_alpha   90.00
_cell.angle_beta   90.00
_cell.angle_gamma   90.00
#
_symmetry.space_group_name_H-M   'P 1'
#
loop_
_entity.id
_entity.type
_entity.pdbx_description
1 polymer ?
#
loop_
_entity_poly.entity_id
_entity_poly.type
_entity_poly.pdbx_seq_one_letter_code
_entity_poly.pdbx_strand_id
1 'polypeptide(L)'
;MQLLLPTLWNQAIHIGTPLGDQFSVAWLEDSDSHDLTKETLAKQFQDVVKQTTMSHPQQFGQKSLASLEVGQFQGEKSKSKIHIPKRHSRDLINARDVPLVILRRKIDRTNDAAEAAVLEKRFETLIAGRRFLESSIKKIVSQLCSYGYCSDVKRVMSTRQPLINHSTYSKVAEKFQSSCLNLGVHTHGMKFMYVFANLVESNNFTQSTLDLFLEDLERACNNHIVNHGFEAII
;
A
#
# COMPACT_ATOMS: atom_id res chain seq x y z
N MET A 1 12.14 36.56 -26.75
CA MET A 1 11.19 36.67 -25.62
C MET A 1 11.07 35.30 -25.00
N GLN A 2 12.01 34.96 -24.11
CA GLN A 2 12.23 33.60 -23.62
C GLN A 2 12.60 33.68 -22.14
N LEU A 3 11.61 33.91 -21.31
CA LEU A 3 11.69 33.88 -19.85
C LEU A 3 10.31 33.43 -19.35
N LEU A 4 10.28 32.70 -18.22
CA LEU A 4 9.11 32.21 -17.44
C LEU A 4 8.80 30.70 -17.46
N LEU A 5 9.80 29.83 -17.48
CA LEU A 5 9.61 28.41 -17.09
C LEU A 5 10.55 27.85 -15.99
N PRO A 6 11.68 28.46 -15.57
CA PRO A 6 12.48 27.90 -14.48
C PRO A 6 11.84 28.01 -13.09
N THR A 7 10.89 28.93 -12.88
CA THR A 7 10.35 29.24 -11.55
C THR A 7 9.29 28.24 -11.06
N LEU A 8 8.54 27.63 -11.98
CA LEU A 8 7.52 26.63 -11.63
C LEU A 8 8.13 25.27 -11.25
N TRP A 9 9.26 24.89 -11.84
CA TRP A 9 9.97 23.65 -11.49
C TRP A 9 10.68 23.73 -10.14
N ASN A 10 11.22 24.89 -9.78
CA ASN A 10 11.77 25.10 -8.43
C ASN A 10 10.67 25.19 -7.36
N GLN A 11 9.45 25.61 -7.70
CA GLN A 11 8.30 25.56 -6.78
C GLN A 11 7.80 24.13 -6.52
N ALA A 12 7.96 23.19 -7.45
CA ALA A 12 7.57 21.79 -7.27
C ALA A 12 8.38 21.07 -6.17
N ILE A 13 9.58 21.55 -5.83
CA ILE A 13 10.42 21.00 -4.74
C ILE A 13 9.85 21.34 -3.34
N HIS A 14 8.89 22.27 -3.24
CA HIS A 14 8.41 22.81 -1.96
C HIS A 14 7.21 22.11 -1.32
N ILE A 15 6.50 21.20 -2.00
CA ILE A 15 5.24 20.64 -1.48
C ILE A 15 5.48 19.60 -0.36
N GLY A 16 6.67 18.99 -0.30
CA GLY A 16 7.08 18.11 0.82
C GLY A 16 6.35 16.78 0.89
N THR A 17 5.58 16.41 -0.14
CA THR A 17 4.84 15.16 -0.30
C THR A 17 5.03 14.59 -1.71
N PRO A 18 4.94 13.27 -1.94
CA PRO A 18 4.90 12.70 -3.27
C PRO A 18 3.71 13.23 -4.09
N LEU A 19 3.89 13.40 -5.41
CA LEU A 19 2.89 13.96 -6.32
C LEU A 19 2.21 12.93 -7.22
N GLY A 20 2.64 11.67 -7.17
CA GLY A 20 2.03 10.60 -7.93
C GLY A 20 2.72 9.26 -7.71
N ASP A 21 2.04 8.20 -8.13
CA ASP A 21 2.52 6.82 -8.03
C ASP A 21 3.23 6.39 -9.31
N GLN A 22 4.25 5.53 -9.19
CA GLN A 22 5.10 5.14 -10.31
C GLN A 22 4.30 4.57 -11.49
N PHE A 23 3.41 3.60 -11.21
CA PHE A 23 2.56 2.98 -12.23
C PHE A 23 1.63 4.00 -12.88
N SER A 24 0.95 4.83 -12.08
CA SER A 24 -0.03 5.80 -12.58
C SER A 24 0.62 6.86 -13.47
N VAL A 25 1.73 7.43 -13.00
CA VAL A 25 2.47 8.42 -13.78
C VAL A 25 3.02 7.80 -15.07
N ALA A 26 3.49 6.54 -15.04
CA ALA A 26 4.02 5.88 -16.22
C ALA A 26 2.98 5.78 -17.36
N TRP A 27 1.74 5.38 -17.08
CA TRP A 27 0.72 5.27 -18.14
C TRP A 27 0.12 6.63 -18.54
N LEU A 28 0.02 7.58 -17.60
CA LEU A 28 -0.47 8.93 -17.91
C LEU A 28 0.52 9.70 -18.80
N GLU A 29 1.82 9.67 -18.48
CA GLU A 29 2.86 10.33 -19.28
C GLU A 29 3.04 9.66 -20.65
N ASP A 30 2.87 8.33 -20.70
CA ASP A 30 2.81 7.58 -21.95
C ASP A 30 1.67 8.07 -22.85
N SER A 31 0.45 8.12 -22.32
CA SER A 31 -0.70 8.68 -23.05
C SER A 31 -0.55 10.16 -23.41
N ASP A 32 0.23 10.92 -22.64
CA ASP A 32 0.50 12.32 -22.92
C ASP A 32 1.39 12.54 -24.16
N SER A 33 2.29 11.60 -24.44
CA SER A 33 3.33 11.69 -25.47
C SER A 33 3.05 10.91 -26.75
N HIS A 34 2.10 9.97 -26.74
CA HIS A 34 1.79 9.10 -27.88
C HIS A 34 0.55 9.53 -28.68
N ASP A 35 0.39 8.90 -29.85
CA ASP A 35 -0.81 8.96 -30.69
C ASP A 35 -1.76 7.85 -30.26
N LEU A 36 -2.78 8.18 -29.47
CA LEU A 36 -3.68 7.19 -28.89
C LEU A 36 -4.56 6.50 -29.95
N THR A 37 -4.66 7.08 -31.16
CA THR A 37 -5.35 6.46 -32.30
C THR A 37 -4.54 5.35 -32.96
N LYS A 38 -3.29 5.12 -32.52
CA LYS A 38 -2.37 4.13 -33.10
C LYS A 38 -1.72 3.23 -32.06
N GLU A 39 -1.49 3.74 -30.86
CA GLU A 39 -0.93 2.94 -29.78
C GLU A 39 -1.94 1.90 -29.30
N THR A 40 -1.51 0.64 -29.20
CA THR A 40 -2.33 -0.44 -28.66
C THR A 40 -2.18 -0.56 -27.15
N LEU A 41 -3.20 -1.09 -26.47
CA LEU A 41 -3.14 -1.40 -25.04
C LEU A 41 -1.94 -2.31 -24.68
N ALA A 42 -1.59 -3.25 -25.56
CA ALA A 42 -0.42 -4.12 -25.39
C ALA A 42 0.89 -3.32 -25.39
N LYS A 43 1.01 -2.34 -26.29
CA LYS A 43 2.19 -1.49 -26.41
C LYS A 43 2.34 -0.59 -25.18
N GLN A 44 1.27 0.11 -24.79
CA GLN A 44 1.24 0.92 -23.57
C GLN A 44 1.60 0.07 -22.34
N PHE A 45 1.02 -1.13 -22.19
CA PHE A 45 1.33 -2.01 -21.06
C PHE A 45 2.82 -2.38 -21.01
N GLN A 46 3.44 -2.73 -22.15
CA GLN A 46 4.88 -3.05 -22.20
C GLN A 46 5.75 -1.86 -21.78
N ASP A 47 5.39 -0.64 -22.17
CA ASP A 47 6.17 0.54 -21.83
C ASP A 47 5.96 0.95 -20.37
N VAL A 48 4.74 0.82 -19.84
CA VAL A 48 4.44 0.99 -18.40
C VAL A 48 5.21 -0.01 -17.55
N VAL A 49 5.31 -1.27 -17.97
CA VAL A 49 6.13 -2.29 -17.26
C VAL A 49 7.60 -1.89 -17.20
N LYS A 50 8.18 -1.37 -18.28
CA LYS A 50 9.58 -0.91 -18.29
C LYS A 50 9.81 0.28 -17.36
N GLN A 51 8.81 1.15 -17.22
CA GLN A 51 8.89 2.36 -16.38
C GLN A 51 8.56 2.09 -14.90
N THR A 52 7.84 1.00 -14.60
CA THR A 52 7.43 0.64 -13.24
C THR A 52 8.39 -0.38 -12.63
N THR A 53 9.46 0.11 -12.01
CA THR A 53 10.56 -0.71 -11.47
C THR A 53 10.36 -1.19 -10.02
N MET A 54 9.46 -0.56 -9.25
CA MET A 54 9.24 -0.91 -7.83
C MET A 54 8.20 -1.99 -7.63
N SER A 55 7.54 -2.45 -8.69
CA SER A 55 6.52 -3.49 -8.65
C SER A 55 6.47 -4.24 -9.99
N HIS A 56 5.55 -5.19 -10.10
CA HIS A 56 5.37 -5.99 -11.31
C HIS A 56 3.95 -5.76 -11.83
N PRO A 57 3.72 -4.77 -12.73
CA PRO A 57 2.41 -4.61 -13.35
C PRO A 57 1.95 -5.93 -13.97
N GLN A 58 0.67 -6.26 -13.75
CA GLN A 58 0.06 -7.51 -14.20
C GLN A 58 -1.07 -7.21 -15.20
N GLN A 59 -1.36 -8.17 -16.06
CA GLN A 59 -2.48 -8.12 -17.01
C GLN A 59 -3.39 -9.33 -16.78
N PHE A 60 -4.70 -9.10 -16.81
CA PHE A 60 -5.72 -10.11 -16.53
C PHE A 60 -6.86 -10.02 -17.57
N GLY A 61 -7.72 -11.03 -17.60
CA GLY A 61 -8.90 -11.05 -18.48
C GLY A 61 -8.61 -11.40 -19.94
N GLN A 62 -9.44 -10.91 -20.85
CA GLN A 62 -9.40 -11.23 -22.27
C GLN A 62 -8.25 -10.53 -22.99
N LYS A 63 -7.13 -11.25 -23.16
CA LYS A 63 -5.90 -10.71 -23.76
C LYS A 63 -6.05 -10.24 -25.21
N SER A 64 -7.09 -10.68 -25.95
CA SER A 64 -7.35 -10.17 -27.30
C SER A 64 -7.73 -8.69 -27.32
N LEU A 65 -8.22 -8.13 -26.21
CA LEU A 65 -8.47 -6.69 -26.11
C LEU A 65 -7.17 -5.88 -26.16
N ALA A 66 -6.01 -6.48 -25.85
CA ALA A 66 -4.74 -5.78 -25.82
C ALA A 66 -4.30 -5.27 -27.21
N SER A 67 -4.87 -5.78 -28.32
CA SER A 67 -4.60 -5.27 -29.67
C SER A 67 -5.40 -4.02 -30.02
N LEU A 68 -6.41 -3.65 -29.24
CA LEU A 68 -7.19 -2.44 -29.47
C LEU A 68 -6.39 -1.19 -29.15
N GLU A 69 -6.67 -0.11 -29.87
CA GLU A 69 -6.02 1.18 -29.66
C GLU A 69 -6.47 1.82 -28.34
N VAL A 70 -5.51 2.47 -27.66
CA VAL A 70 -5.73 3.15 -26.38
C VAL A 70 -6.84 4.20 -26.48
N GLY A 71 -6.92 4.88 -27.63
CA GLY A 71 -7.90 5.94 -27.88
C GLY A 71 -9.35 5.48 -27.85
N GLN A 72 -9.62 4.18 -28.04
CA GLN A 72 -10.96 3.62 -27.89
C GLN A 72 -11.47 3.67 -26.43
N PHE A 73 -10.55 3.80 -25.46
CA PHE A 73 -10.87 3.81 -24.03
C PHE A 73 -10.59 5.16 -23.38
N GLN A 74 -9.50 5.84 -23.79
CA GLN A 74 -9.05 7.10 -23.19
C GLN A 74 -9.45 8.34 -24.02
N GLY A 75 -10.13 8.13 -25.15
CA GLY A 75 -10.47 9.17 -26.12
C GLY A 75 -9.41 9.33 -27.20
N GLU A 76 -9.84 9.76 -28.38
CA GLU A 76 -8.95 9.96 -29.51
C GLU A 76 -8.07 11.19 -29.31
N LYS A 77 -6.76 10.98 -29.46
CA LYS A 77 -5.77 12.05 -29.38
C LYS A 77 -4.64 11.76 -30.37
N SER A 78 -4.51 12.62 -31.37
CA SER A 78 -3.35 12.63 -32.25
C SER A 78 -2.09 13.03 -31.49
N LYS A 79 -0.93 12.54 -31.93
CA LYS A 79 0.36 12.80 -31.27
C LYS A 79 0.57 14.28 -30.91
N SER A 80 0.81 14.57 -29.63
CA SER A 80 1.21 15.90 -29.20
C SER A 80 2.69 16.15 -29.53
N LYS A 81 3.07 17.39 -29.85
CA LYS A 81 4.50 17.79 -29.97
C LYS A 81 5.14 18.05 -28.60
N ILE A 82 4.47 17.72 -27.51
CA ILE A 82 4.92 18.03 -26.15
C ILE A 82 6.07 17.09 -25.82
N HIS A 83 7.26 17.65 -25.67
CA HIS A 83 8.43 16.91 -25.20
C HIS A 83 8.32 16.72 -23.69
N ILE A 84 7.99 15.50 -23.24
CA ILE A 84 8.01 15.16 -21.83
C ILE A 84 9.48 14.91 -21.43
N PRO A 85 10.04 15.67 -20.47
CA PRO A 85 11.40 15.45 -20.00
C PRO A 85 11.56 14.03 -19.45
N LYS A 86 12.71 13.39 -19.73
CA LYS A 86 13.00 12.07 -19.15
C LYS A 86 13.03 12.16 -17.63
N ARG A 87 12.19 11.37 -16.98
CA ARG A 87 12.04 11.33 -15.53
C ARG A 87 13.32 10.83 -14.85
N HIS A 88 13.78 11.55 -13.83
CA HIS A 88 14.84 11.06 -12.96
C HIS A 88 14.25 10.19 -11.85
N SER A 89 14.69 8.94 -11.77
CA SER A 89 14.23 7.90 -10.81
C SER A 89 14.59 8.17 -9.33
N ARG A 90 14.86 9.41 -8.93
CA ARG A 90 15.59 9.70 -7.68
C ARG A 90 14.73 9.68 -6.40
N ASP A 91 13.41 9.61 -6.51
CA ASP A 91 12.50 9.73 -5.36
C ASP A 91 11.45 8.60 -5.27
N LEU A 92 11.85 7.37 -5.56
CA LEU A 92 10.97 6.20 -5.41
C LEU A 92 10.85 5.83 -3.92
N ILE A 93 9.62 5.85 -3.40
CA ILE A 93 9.30 5.55 -2.00
C ILE A 93 8.24 4.46 -1.97
N ASN A 94 8.34 3.50 -1.04
CA ASN A 94 7.24 2.56 -0.81
C ASN A 94 6.02 3.32 -0.30
N ALA A 95 4.83 3.13 -0.88
CA ALA A 95 3.62 3.85 -0.49
C ALA A 95 3.36 3.80 1.03
N ARG A 96 3.69 2.69 1.69
CA ARG A 96 3.53 2.54 3.14
C ARG A 96 4.49 3.41 3.95
N ASP A 97 5.60 3.86 3.39
CA ASP A 97 6.62 4.65 4.08
C ASP A 97 6.51 6.14 3.82
N VAL A 98 5.57 6.56 2.97
CA VAL A 98 5.29 7.96 2.66
C VAL A 98 5.11 8.81 3.93
N PRO A 99 4.31 8.42 4.95
CA PRO A 99 4.18 9.22 6.18
C PRO A 99 5.51 9.45 6.92
N LEU A 100 6.39 8.43 6.96
CA LEU A 100 7.71 8.54 7.59
C LEU A 100 8.62 9.48 6.79
N VAL A 101 8.65 9.32 5.46
CA VAL A 101 9.47 10.16 4.58
C VAL A 101 9.02 11.63 4.62
N ILE A 102 7.71 11.89 4.67
CA ILE A 102 7.19 13.26 4.81
C ILE A 102 7.66 13.87 6.13
N LEU A 103 7.53 13.16 7.25
CA LEU A 103 7.99 13.65 8.55
C LEU A 103 9.50 13.92 8.53
N ARG A 104 10.31 13.00 7.99
CA ARG A 104 11.75 13.17 7.86
C ARG A 104 12.12 14.39 7.03
N ARG A 105 11.48 14.57 5.88
CA ARG A 105 11.68 15.75 5.01
C ARG A 105 11.29 17.05 5.71
N LYS A 106 10.27 17.05 6.58
CA LYS A 106 9.90 18.24 7.36
C LYS A 106 10.96 18.56 8.43
N ILE A 107 11.45 17.54 9.14
CA ILE A 107 12.54 17.69 10.13
C ILE A 107 13.78 18.29 9.45
N ASP A 108 14.20 17.74 8.31
CA ASP A 108 15.40 18.18 7.59
C ASP A 108 15.27 19.61 7.00
N ARG A 109 14.05 20.17 6.93
CA ARG A 109 13.78 21.49 6.33
C ARG A 109 13.51 22.59 7.35
N THR A 110 13.04 22.25 8.55
CA THR A 110 12.72 23.26 9.56
C THR A 110 14.00 23.80 10.20
N ASN A 111 14.02 25.11 10.44
CA ASN A 111 15.06 25.77 11.24
C ASN A 111 14.54 26.12 12.65
N ASP A 112 13.29 25.80 12.96
CA ASP A 112 12.69 26.00 14.28
C ASP A 112 12.95 24.76 15.15
N ALA A 113 13.74 24.94 16.21
CA ALA A 113 14.09 23.86 17.12
C ALA A 113 12.87 23.28 17.87
N ALA A 114 11.86 24.10 18.18
CA ALA A 114 10.65 23.64 18.84
C ALA A 114 9.79 22.80 17.87
N GLU A 115 9.67 23.24 16.62
CA GLU A 115 8.99 22.47 15.58
C GLU A 115 9.71 21.14 15.31
N ALA A 116 11.04 21.18 15.18
CA ALA A 116 11.87 19.99 14.96
C ALA A 116 11.65 18.94 16.06
N ALA A 117 11.68 19.35 17.34
CA ALA A 117 11.45 18.45 18.46
C ALA A 117 10.06 17.79 18.43
N VAL A 118 9.02 18.52 18.04
CA VAL A 118 7.65 17.97 17.89
C VAL A 118 7.59 16.97 16.73
N LEU A 119 8.21 17.29 15.59
CA LEU A 119 8.24 16.40 14.42
C LEU A 119 9.04 15.13 14.69
N GLU A 120 10.19 15.24 15.36
CA GLU A 120 11.01 14.10 15.79
C GLU A 120 10.24 13.19 16.74
N LYS A 121 9.56 13.76 17.75
CA LYS A 121 8.70 12.97 18.64
C LYS A 121 7.63 12.22 17.86
N ARG A 122 6.98 12.86 16.89
CA ARG A 122 5.96 12.23 16.04
C ARG A 122 6.55 11.13 15.14
N PHE A 123 7.75 11.34 14.60
CA PHE A 123 8.46 10.37 13.78
C PHE A 123 8.80 9.10 14.59
N GLU A 124 9.38 9.27 15.78
CA GLU A 124 9.70 8.15 16.68
C GLU A 124 8.44 7.42 17.15
N THR A 125 7.38 8.16 17.47
CA THR A 125 6.07 7.61 17.83
C THR A 125 5.53 6.70 16.71
N LEU A 126 5.61 7.14 15.45
CA LEU A 126 5.15 6.36 14.31
C LEU A 126 6.02 5.10 14.09
N ILE A 127 7.34 5.18 14.27
CA ILE A 127 8.24 4.03 14.18
C ILE A 127 7.93 3.01 15.28
N ALA A 128 7.81 3.48 16.53
CA ALA A 128 7.49 2.64 17.67
C ALA A 128 6.12 1.96 17.47
N GLY A 129 5.14 2.69 16.92
CA GLY A 129 3.84 2.14 16.54
C GLY A 129 3.91 1.00 15.54
N ARG A 130 4.68 1.16 14.47
CA ARG A 130 4.87 0.08 13.48
C ARG A 130 5.53 -1.16 14.10
N ARG A 131 6.56 -0.96 14.94
CA ARG A 131 7.28 -2.05 15.61
C ARG A 131 6.38 -2.82 16.58
N PHE A 132 5.58 -2.10 17.37
CA PHE A 132 4.62 -2.74 18.26
C PHE A 132 3.58 -3.51 17.43
N LEU A 133 3.00 -2.92 16.38
CA LEU A 133 1.99 -3.61 15.58
C LEU A 133 2.55 -4.91 14.96
N GLU A 134 3.76 -4.87 14.41
CA GLU A 134 4.42 -6.06 13.86
C GLU A 134 4.63 -7.15 14.93
N SER A 135 5.08 -6.76 16.12
CA SER A 135 5.23 -7.67 17.26
C SER A 135 3.89 -8.24 17.73
N SER A 136 2.86 -7.41 17.82
CA SER A 136 1.52 -7.80 18.27
C SER A 136 0.84 -8.73 17.29
N ILE A 137 0.95 -8.51 15.97
CA ILE A 137 0.43 -9.45 14.97
C ILE A 137 1.12 -10.82 15.11
N LYS A 138 2.45 -10.84 15.31
CA LYS A 138 3.17 -12.11 15.53
C LYS A 138 2.67 -12.84 16.80
N LYS A 139 2.35 -12.11 17.87
CA LYS A 139 1.80 -12.68 19.11
C LYS A 139 0.38 -13.19 18.91
N ILE A 140 -0.48 -12.42 18.23
CA ILE A 140 -1.85 -12.83 17.86
C ILE A 140 -1.80 -14.15 17.08
N VAL A 141 -0.98 -14.24 16.03
CA VAL A 141 -0.85 -15.47 15.25
C VAL A 141 -0.30 -16.62 16.08
N SER A 142 0.68 -16.36 16.95
CA SER A 142 1.19 -17.39 17.87
C SER A 142 0.10 -17.94 18.79
N GLN A 143 -0.73 -17.05 19.35
CA GLN A 143 -1.85 -17.44 20.21
C GLN A 143 -2.89 -18.23 19.41
N LEU A 144 -3.27 -17.80 18.20
CA LEU A 144 -4.20 -18.54 17.35
C LEU A 144 -3.65 -19.91 16.93
N CYS A 145 -2.37 -20.03 16.60
CA CYS A 145 -1.76 -21.34 16.34
C CYS A 145 -1.80 -22.24 17.59
N SER A 146 -1.61 -21.69 18.79
CA SER A 146 -1.70 -22.47 20.03
C SER A 146 -3.11 -23.01 20.30
N TYR A 147 -4.14 -22.40 19.72
CA TYR A 147 -5.52 -22.89 19.74
C TYR A 147 -5.83 -23.90 18.62
N GLY A 148 -4.85 -24.23 17.77
CA GLY A 148 -4.97 -25.24 16.73
C GLY A 148 -5.31 -24.71 15.34
N TYR A 149 -5.43 -23.38 15.15
CA TYR A 149 -5.75 -22.81 13.83
C TYR A 149 -4.56 -22.82 12.85
N CYS A 150 -3.36 -23.17 13.30
CA CYS A 150 -2.17 -23.32 12.47
C CYS A 150 -1.08 -24.09 13.21
N SER A 151 -0.21 -24.77 12.46
CA SER A 151 0.94 -25.50 13.02
C SER A 151 2.26 -24.72 12.94
N ASP A 152 2.35 -23.71 12.08
CA ASP A 152 3.58 -22.96 11.82
C ASP A 152 3.30 -21.45 11.65
N VAL A 153 3.59 -20.70 12.73
CA VAL A 153 3.50 -19.24 12.76
C VAL A 153 4.35 -18.59 11.66
N LYS A 154 5.56 -19.12 11.39
CA LYS A 154 6.47 -18.56 10.40
C LYS A 154 5.89 -18.71 9.01
N ARG A 155 5.30 -19.86 8.68
CA ARG A 155 4.62 -20.10 7.39
C ARG A 155 3.44 -19.15 7.21
N VAL A 156 2.57 -19.01 8.22
CA VAL A 156 1.42 -18.09 8.16
C VAL A 156 1.87 -16.64 7.96
N MET A 157 2.97 -16.23 8.59
CA MET A 157 3.51 -14.86 8.51
C MET A 157 4.38 -14.59 7.28
N SER A 158 4.69 -15.58 6.43
CA SER A 158 5.60 -15.39 5.28
C SER A 158 4.98 -15.71 3.93
N THR A 159 3.99 -16.61 3.89
CA THR A 159 3.36 -17.05 2.62
C THR A 159 2.24 -16.11 2.16
N ARG A 160 1.79 -16.29 0.93
CA ARG A 160 0.59 -15.65 0.35
C ARG A 160 -0.23 -16.71 -0.36
N GLN A 161 -1.30 -17.17 0.27
CA GLN A 161 -2.25 -18.10 -0.33
C GLN A 161 -3.23 -17.31 -1.24
N PRO A 162 -3.65 -17.89 -2.39
CA PRO A 162 -4.81 -17.39 -3.11
C PRO A 162 -6.03 -17.38 -2.20
N LEU A 163 -6.75 -16.25 -2.16
CA LEU A 163 -7.98 -16.13 -1.39
C LEU A 163 -9.12 -16.75 -2.20
N ILE A 164 -9.80 -17.74 -1.62
CA ILE A 164 -10.93 -18.48 -2.21
C ILE A 164 -12.17 -18.26 -1.34
N ASN A 165 -12.00 -18.32 -0.01
CA ASN A 165 -13.06 -18.22 0.98
C ASN A 165 -13.37 -16.75 1.34
N HIS A 166 -13.81 -15.97 0.34
CA HIS A 166 -14.04 -14.52 0.49
C HIS A 166 -15.02 -14.15 1.61
N SER A 167 -16.13 -14.90 1.77
CA SER A 167 -17.12 -14.61 2.82
C SER A 167 -16.55 -14.79 4.22
N THR A 168 -15.82 -15.89 4.45
CA THR A 168 -15.13 -16.16 5.72
C THR A 168 -14.08 -15.10 6.01
N TYR A 169 -13.26 -14.77 5.00
CA TYR A 169 -12.23 -13.74 5.15
C TYR A 169 -12.81 -12.35 5.44
N SER A 170 -13.95 -11.97 4.85
CA SER A 170 -14.62 -10.70 5.16
C SER A 170 -14.98 -10.62 6.64
N LYS A 171 -15.61 -11.67 7.19
CA LYS A 171 -15.97 -11.74 8.62
C LYS A 171 -14.74 -11.63 9.53
N VAL A 172 -13.65 -12.30 9.16
CA VAL A 172 -12.37 -12.21 9.91
C VAL A 172 -11.76 -10.81 9.84
N ALA A 173 -11.76 -10.19 8.65
CA ALA A 173 -11.24 -8.85 8.46
C ALA A 173 -12.05 -7.80 9.21
N GLU A 174 -13.38 -7.91 9.20
CA GLU A 174 -14.30 -7.06 9.95
C GLU A 174 -14.06 -7.20 11.46
N LYS A 175 -13.95 -8.43 11.96
CA LYS A 175 -13.64 -8.69 13.38
C LYS A 175 -12.29 -8.12 13.78
N PHE A 176 -11.27 -8.27 12.94
CA PHE A 176 -9.96 -7.66 13.20
C PHE A 176 -10.05 -6.13 13.24
N GLN A 177 -10.78 -5.54 12.29
CA GLN A 177 -10.98 -4.09 12.24
C GLN A 177 -11.71 -3.55 13.48
N SER A 178 -12.74 -4.25 13.96
CA SER A 178 -13.55 -3.82 15.09
C SER A 178 -12.91 -4.08 16.45
N SER A 179 -12.21 -5.20 16.61
CA SER A 179 -11.71 -5.67 17.92
C SER A 179 -10.21 -5.44 18.13
N CYS A 180 -9.46 -5.08 17.08
CA CYS A 180 -7.99 -4.98 17.16
C CYS A 180 -7.49 -3.62 16.73
N LEU A 181 -7.77 -3.23 15.48
CA LEU A 181 -7.18 -2.04 14.87
C LEU A 181 -8.07 -1.52 13.75
N ASN A 182 -8.50 -0.26 13.84
CA ASN A 182 -9.22 0.37 12.74
C ASN A 182 -8.27 0.58 11.54
N LEU A 183 -8.43 -0.24 10.51
CA LEU A 183 -7.58 -0.26 9.31
C LEU A 183 -7.68 1.02 8.46
N GLY A 184 -8.81 1.74 8.55
CA GLY A 184 -8.99 3.03 7.87
C GLY A 184 -8.18 4.16 8.53
N VAL A 185 -7.99 4.09 9.84
CA VAL A 185 -7.17 5.05 10.60
C VAL A 185 -5.69 4.64 10.57
N HIS A 186 -5.41 3.35 10.77
CA HIS A 186 -4.05 2.81 10.86
C HIS A 186 -3.72 1.96 9.63
N THR A 187 -3.58 2.63 8.49
CA THR A 187 -3.39 1.99 7.17
C THR A 187 -2.15 1.10 7.07
N HIS A 188 -1.15 1.26 7.96
CA HIS A 188 -0.01 0.32 8.03
C HIS A 188 -0.47 -1.11 8.36
N GLY A 189 -1.56 -1.27 9.12
CA GLY A 189 -2.15 -2.56 9.45
C GLY A 189 -2.58 -3.38 8.24
N MET A 190 -2.94 -2.71 7.13
CA MET A 190 -3.30 -3.38 5.88
C MET A 190 -2.20 -4.30 5.34
N LYS A 191 -0.93 -4.02 5.68
CA LYS A 191 0.22 -4.88 5.34
C LYS A 191 0.04 -6.32 5.83
N PHE A 192 -0.68 -6.54 6.93
CA PHE A 192 -0.79 -7.84 7.59
C PHE A 192 -2.04 -8.62 7.19
N MET A 193 -2.93 -8.07 6.37
CA MET A 193 -4.22 -8.71 6.07
C MET A 193 -4.11 -10.06 5.36
N TYR A 194 -3.03 -10.28 4.61
CA TYR A 194 -2.73 -11.59 4.02
C TYR A 194 -2.51 -12.71 5.07
N VAL A 195 -2.10 -12.36 6.30
CA VAL A 195 -1.88 -13.32 7.40
C VAL A 195 -3.21 -13.98 7.75
N PHE A 196 -4.27 -13.19 7.84
CA PHE A 196 -5.61 -13.67 8.08
C PHE A 196 -6.17 -14.44 6.88
N ALA A 197 -5.80 -14.07 5.65
CA ALA A 197 -6.11 -14.86 4.47
C ALA A 197 -5.46 -16.25 4.56
N ASN A 198 -4.17 -16.32 4.94
CA ASN A 198 -3.48 -17.60 5.11
C ASN A 198 -4.13 -18.46 6.20
N LEU A 199 -4.57 -17.88 7.32
CA LEU A 199 -5.30 -18.59 8.37
C LEU A 199 -6.63 -19.12 7.84
N VAL A 200 -7.42 -18.28 7.16
CA VAL A 200 -8.69 -18.68 6.56
C VAL A 200 -8.51 -19.84 5.58
N GLU A 201 -7.55 -19.75 4.66
CA GLU A 201 -7.35 -20.79 3.64
C GLU A 201 -6.68 -22.06 4.17
N SER A 202 -6.10 -22.01 5.37
CA SER A 202 -5.51 -23.19 6.03
C SER A 202 -6.52 -23.96 6.89
N ASN A 203 -7.75 -23.45 7.04
CA ASN A 203 -8.77 -24.03 7.90
C ASN A 203 -10.07 -24.26 7.12
N ASN A 204 -10.75 -25.37 7.42
CA ASN A 204 -12.07 -25.63 6.86
C ASN A 204 -13.15 -25.22 7.87
N PHE A 205 -13.46 -23.93 7.89
CA PHE A 205 -14.41 -23.38 8.86
C PHE A 205 -15.86 -23.78 8.56
N THR A 206 -16.49 -24.46 9.51
CA THR A 206 -17.95 -24.44 9.66
C THR A 206 -18.37 -23.17 10.38
N GLN A 207 -19.66 -22.84 10.38
CA GLN A 207 -20.18 -21.66 11.08
C GLN A 207 -19.78 -21.65 12.58
N SER A 208 -19.92 -22.78 13.28
CA SER A 208 -19.56 -22.87 14.70
C SER A 208 -18.06 -22.69 14.95
N THR A 209 -17.21 -23.28 14.12
CA THR A 209 -15.75 -23.12 14.25
C THR A 209 -15.27 -21.72 13.86
N LEU A 210 -15.98 -21.05 12.94
CA LEU A 210 -15.70 -19.66 12.61
C LEU A 210 -16.06 -18.74 13.77
N ASP A 211 -17.24 -18.93 14.38
CA ASP A 211 -17.66 -18.11 15.52
C ASP A 211 -16.65 -18.22 16.68
N LEU A 212 -16.19 -19.44 16.98
CA LEU A 212 -15.12 -19.66 17.96
C LEU A 212 -13.80 -18.98 17.55
N PHE A 213 -13.40 -19.06 16.27
CA PHE A 213 -12.21 -18.37 15.77
C PHE A 213 -12.32 -16.85 15.94
N LEU A 214 -13.48 -16.26 15.69
CA LEU A 214 -13.70 -14.82 15.83
C LEU A 214 -13.63 -14.38 17.30
N GLU A 215 -14.14 -15.18 18.23
CA GLU A 215 -13.98 -14.96 19.68
C GLU A 215 -12.52 -15.06 20.11
N ASP A 216 -11.80 -16.08 19.64
CA ASP A 216 -10.38 -16.26 19.95
C ASP A 216 -9.50 -15.15 19.35
N LEU A 217 -9.84 -14.67 18.15
CA LEU A 217 -9.20 -13.51 17.54
C LEU A 217 -9.38 -12.26 18.39
N GLU A 218 -10.60 -11.98 18.83
CA GLU A 218 -10.88 -10.86 19.73
C GLU A 218 -10.12 -10.98 21.05
N ARG A 219 -10.09 -12.17 21.65
CA ARG A 219 -9.29 -12.42 22.86
C ARG A 219 -7.81 -12.14 22.62
N ALA A 220 -7.25 -12.62 21.51
CA ALA A 220 -5.86 -12.37 21.16
C ALA A 220 -5.58 -10.87 20.93
N CYS A 221 -6.52 -10.15 20.33
CA CYS A 221 -6.41 -8.70 20.12
C CYS A 221 -6.47 -7.92 21.43
N ASN A 222 -7.35 -8.29 22.35
CA ASN A 222 -7.39 -7.72 23.69
C ASN A 222 -6.04 -7.93 24.41
N ASN A 223 -5.49 -9.14 24.33
CA ASN A 223 -4.23 -9.49 24.99
C ASN A 223 -3.00 -8.78 24.41
N HIS A 224 -3.00 -8.48 23.11
CA HIS A 224 -1.77 -8.11 22.40
C HIS A 224 -1.79 -6.73 21.75
N ILE A 225 -2.95 -6.09 21.65
CA ILE A 225 -3.09 -4.73 21.12
C ILE A 225 -3.80 -3.84 22.12
N VAL A 226 -5.07 -4.13 22.45
CA VAL A 226 -5.94 -3.20 23.18
C VAL A 226 -5.46 -2.96 24.61
N ASN A 227 -5.24 -4.02 25.39
CA ASN A 227 -4.91 -3.88 26.82
C ASN A 227 -3.46 -3.44 27.07
N HIS A 228 -2.62 -3.38 26.04
CA HIS A 228 -1.26 -2.89 26.19
C HIS A 228 -1.17 -1.36 26.24
N GLY A 229 -2.26 -0.64 25.96
CA GLY A 229 -2.33 0.82 26.16
C GLY A 229 -1.33 1.61 25.31
N PHE A 230 -0.84 1.05 24.21
CA PHE A 230 0.09 1.74 23.33
C PHE A 230 -0.69 2.76 22.48
N GLU A 231 -0.92 3.94 23.06
CA GLU A 231 -1.69 5.05 22.47
C GLU A 231 -1.17 5.47 21.09
N ALA A 232 0.10 5.22 20.78
CA ALA A 232 0.71 5.61 19.52
C ALA A 232 0.26 4.79 18.29
N ILE A 233 -0.64 3.80 18.48
CA ILE A 233 -1.29 3.02 17.42
C ILE A 233 -2.81 3.17 17.45
N ILE A 234 -3.37 4.02 18.32
CA ILE A 234 -4.80 4.33 18.37
C ILE A 234 -5.02 5.82 18.11
#